data_AF-A0A953IQW9-F1
#
_entry.id   AF-A0A953IQW9-F1
#
_cell.length_a   1.000
_cell.length_b   1.000
_cell.length_c   1.000
_cell.angle_alpha   90.00
_cell.angle_beta   90.00
_cell.angle_gamma   90.00
#
_symmetry.space_group_name_H-M   'P 1'
#
loop_
_entity.id
_entity.type
_entity.pdbx_description
1 polymer ?
#
loop_
_entity_poly.entity_id
_entity_poly.type
_entity_poly.pdbx_seq_one_letter_code
_entity_poly.pdbx_strand_id
1 'polypeptide(L)'
;MLSSRENIGFVLGFIGTSIFAGSLPATRLAVAHLDAWFVTAARAGLAGLCALVLLLVLRRPLPPKDAWPRLILIILGVVFGFPFFTALAMQNVPAAHGGVVLGVMPLATAATAVVLAGERPGLGFWIAAVIGALVVAAFALRNGTGATLSEGDAQLVLAII
;
A
#
# COMPACT_ATOMS: atom_id res chain seq x y z
N MET A 1 -6.37 -20.34 22.43
CA MET A 1 -7.56 -19.51 22.11
C MET A 1 -7.10 -18.07 22.12
N LEU A 2 -7.05 -17.41 20.96
CA LEU A 2 -6.67 -16.01 20.86
C LEU A 2 -7.62 -15.14 21.69
N SER A 3 -7.09 -14.10 22.33
CA SER A 3 -7.87 -13.13 23.09
C SER A 3 -8.83 -12.35 22.17
N SER A 4 -9.92 -11.81 22.74
CA SER A 4 -10.92 -11.05 21.97
C SER A 4 -10.31 -9.88 21.18
N ARG A 5 -9.26 -9.24 21.71
CA ARG A 5 -8.55 -8.13 21.03
C ARG A 5 -7.70 -8.61 19.85
N GLU A 6 -7.05 -9.76 19.96
CA GLU A 6 -6.28 -10.35 18.85
C GLU A 6 -7.20 -10.73 17.69
N ASN A 7 -8.37 -11.31 17.97
CA ASN A 7 -9.36 -11.63 16.94
C ASN A 7 -9.87 -10.37 16.23
N ILE A 8 -10.14 -9.29 16.97
CA ILE A 8 -10.50 -7.99 16.38
C ILE A 8 -9.38 -7.47 15.48
N GLY A 9 -8.12 -7.59 15.91
CA GLY A 9 -6.95 -7.23 15.10
C GLY A 9 -6.90 -7.99 13.77
N PHE A 10 -7.11 -9.32 13.80
CA PHE A 10 -7.16 -10.13 12.58
C PHE A 10 -8.31 -9.74 11.65
N VAL A 11 -9.50 -9.50 12.19
CA VAL A 11 -10.67 -9.07 11.40
C VAL A 11 -10.41 -7.72 10.74
N LEU A 12 -9.91 -6.74 11.49
CA LEU A 12 -9.57 -5.42 10.94
C LEU A 12 -8.47 -5.51 9.89
N GLY A 13 -7.44 -6.33 10.11
CA GLY A 13 -6.39 -6.58 9.14
C GLY A 13 -6.91 -7.22 7.85
N PHE A 14 -7.81 -8.21 7.97
CA PHE A 14 -8.45 -8.85 6.82
C PHE A 14 -9.32 -7.88 6.02
N ILE A 15 -10.12 -7.05 6.69
CA ILE A 15 -10.93 -6.01 6.06
C ILE A 15 -10.03 -5.02 5.31
N GLY A 16 -8.98 -4.52 5.99
CA GLY A 16 -8.02 -3.60 5.40
C GLY A 16 -7.33 -4.17 4.16
N THR A 17 -6.87 -5.42 4.24
CA THR A 17 -6.24 -6.14 3.12
C THR A 17 -7.21 -6.32 1.95
N SER A 18 -8.47 -6.66 2.25
CA SER A 18 -9.50 -6.87 1.22
C SER A 18 -9.84 -5.58 0.47
N ILE A 19 -9.96 -4.46 1.20
CA ILE A 19 -10.16 -3.14 0.60
C ILE A 19 -8.93 -2.76 -0.24
N PHE A 20 -7.72 -2.99 0.30
CA PHE A 20 -6.47 -2.66 -0.37
C PHE A 20 -6.30 -3.42 -1.70
N ALA A 21 -6.68 -4.71 -1.75
CA ALA A 21 -6.62 -5.52 -2.96
C ALA A 21 -7.43 -4.93 -4.14
N GLY A 22 -8.55 -4.26 -3.86
CA GLY A 22 -9.35 -3.57 -4.87
C GLY A 22 -8.76 -2.26 -5.40
N SER A 23 -7.70 -1.75 -4.77
CA SER A 23 -7.15 -0.42 -5.07
C SER A 23 -6.56 -0.33 -6.48
N LEU A 24 -5.85 -1.35 -6.94
CA LEU A 24 -5.19 -1.31 -8.26
C LEU A 24 -6.19 -1.38 -9.41
N PRO A 25 -7.17 -2.32 -9.42
CA PRO A 25 -8.24 -2.30 -10.43
C PRO A 25 -8.99 -0.96 -10.45
N ALA A 26 -9.35 -0.42 -9.28
CA ALA A 26 -10.03 0.87 -9.19
C ALA A 26 -9.17 2.02 -9.72
N THR A 27 -7.87 2.04 -9.39
CA THR A 27 -6.94 3.05 -9.90
C THR A 27 -6.79 2.95 -11.41
N ARG A 28 -6.66 1.73 -11.95
CA ARG A 28 -6.56 1.48 -13.39
C ARG A 28 -7.79 1.96 -14.16
N LEU A 29 -8.98 1.77 -13.59
CA LEU A 29 -10.23 2.27 -14.16
C LEU A 29 -10.31 3.79 -14.08
N ALA A 30 -9.92 4.39 -12.95
CA ALA A 30 -9.94 5.84 -12.77
C ALA A 30 -8.99 6.55 -13.75
N VAL A 31 -7.75 6.07 -13.87
CA VAL A 31 -6.74 6.69 -14.76
C VAL A 31 -7.01 6.45 -16.25
N ALA A 32 -8.00 5.61 -16.59
CA ALA A 32 -8.48 5.49 -17.96
C ALA A 32 -9.26 6.73 -18.43
N HIS A 33 -9.78 7.52 -17.49
CA HIS A 33 -10.62 8.70 -17.78
C HIS A 33 -10.13 9.98 -17.09
N LEU A 34 -9.24 9.87 -16.10
CA LEU A 34 -8.76 10.98 -15.28
C LEU A 34 -7.24 10.98 -15.23
N ASP A 35 -6.63 12.16 -15.05
CA ASP A 35 -5.18 12.26 -14.85
C ASP A 35 -4.77 11.64 -13.50
N ALA A 36 -3.59 11.01 -13.45
CA ALA A 36 -3.01 10.43 -12.24
C ALA A 36 -2.83 11.46 -11.13
N TRP A 37 -2.50 12.70 -11.47
CA TRP A 37 -2.43 13.79 -10.49
C TRP A 37 -3.79 14.06 -9.84
N PHE A 38 -4.85 14.11 -10.64
CA PHE A 38 -6.19 14.32 -10.13
C PHE A 38 -6.66 13.15 -9.26
N VAL A 39 -6.45 11.91 -9.71
CA VAL A 39 -6.83 10.70 -8.94
C VAL A 39 -6.11 10.66 -7.59
N THR A 40 -4.81 10.99 -7.58
CA THR A 40 -4.00 11.06 -6.35
C THR A 40 -4.51 12.16 -5.42
N ALA A 41 -4.72 13.37 -5.95
CA ALA A 41 -5.20 14.51 -5.17
C ALA A 41 -6.61 14.26 -4.61
N ALA A 42 -7.52 13.67 -5.40
CA ALA A 42 -8.88 13.34 -4.98
C ALA A 42 -8.86 12.29 -3.85
N ARG A 43 -8.01 11.26 -3.96
CA ARG A 43 -7.84 10.25 -2.91
C ARG A 43 -7.34 10.89 -1.61
N ALA A 44 -6.28 11.70 -1.69
CA ALA A 44 -5.71 12.37 -0.53
C ALA A 44 -6.68 13.38 0.10
N GLY A 45 -7.38 14.15 -0.74
CA GLY A 45 -8.39 15.12 -0.32
C GLY A 45 -9.56 14.46 0.40
N LEU A 46 -10.12 13.37 -0.15
CA LEU A 46 -11.22 12.65 0.50
C LEU A 46 -10.78 12.02 1.83
N ALA A 47 -9.62 11.37 1.87
CA ALA A 47 -9.07 10.83 3.10
C ALA A 47 -8.82 11.93 4.15
N GLY A 48 -8.29 13.07 3.72
CA GLY A 48 -8.05 14.24 4.55
C GLY A 48 -9.33 14.85 5.10
N LEU A 49 -10.40 14.94 4.30
CA LEU A 49 -11.72 15.41 4.75
C LEU A 49 -12.31 14.46 5.79
N CYS A 50 -12.28 13.14 5.55
CA CYS A 50 -12.75 12.15 6.51
C CYS A 50 -11.96 12.23 7.83
N ALA A 51 -10.63 12.34 7.75
CA ALA A 51 -9.77 12.50 8.92
C ALA A 51 -10.07 13.82 9.66
N LEU A 52 -10.26 14.92 8.95
CA LEU A 52 -10.60 16.21 9.53
C LEU A 52 -11.93 16.15 10.29
N VAL A 53 -12.98 15.58 9.68
CA VAL A 53 -14.29 15.38 10.33
C VAL A 53 -14.12 14.55 11.60
N LEU A 54 -13.38 13.44 11.54
CA LEU A 54 -13.10 12.61 12.72
C LEU A 54 -12.37 13.38 13.83
N LEU A 55 -11.34 14.15 13.48
CA LEU A 55 -10.58 14.94 14.46
C LEU A 55 -11.42 16.03 15.11
N LEU A 56 -12.31 16.67 14.34
CA LEU A 56 -13.25 17.68 14.83
C LEU A 56 -14.30 17.06 15.78
N VAL A 57 -14.91 15.93 15.39
CA VAL A 57 -15.90 15.21 16.20
C VAL A 57 -15.28 14.70 17.50
N LEU A 58 -14.06 14.13 17.42
CA LEU A 58 -13.33 13.60 18.59
C LEU A 58 -12.56 14.69 19.36
N ARG A 59 -12.63 15.95 18.91
CA ARG A 59 -11.96 17.12 19.52
C ARG A 59 -10.48 16.86 19.84
N ARG A 60 -9.76 16.27 18.90
CA ARG A 60 -8.34 15.93 19.10
C ARG A 60 -7.46 17.18 18.96
N PRO A 61 -6.44 17.35 19.82
CA PRO A 61 -5.51 18.46 19.72
C PRO A 61 -4.64 18.34 18.46
N LEU A 62 -4.13 19.47 17.98
CA LEU A 62 -3.15 19.48 16.90
C LEU A 62 -1.86 18.75 17.34
N PRO A 63 -1.18 18.07 16.40
CA PRO A 63 0.06 17.38 16.71
C PRO A 63 1.13 18.37 17.19
N PRO A 64 1.93 17.99 18.20
CA PRO A 64 2.98 18.85 18.72
C PRO A 64 4.08 19.08 17.67
N LYS A 65 4.80 20.20 17.77
CA LYS A 65 5.71 20.72 16.73
C LYS A 65 6.84 19.75 16.37
N ASP A 66 7.28 18.95 17.34
CA ASP A 66 8.28 17.90 17.22
C ASP A 66 7.83 16.70 16.38
N ALA A 67 6.51 16.48 16.23
CA ALA A 67 5.97 15.41 15.39
C ALA A 67 5.96 15.75 13.90
N TRP A 68 6.07 17.02 13.52
CA TRP A 68 5.93 17.48 12.14
C TRP A 68 6.94 16.89 11.16
N PRO A 69 8.25 16.76 11.48
CA PRO A 69 9.19 16.11 10.57
C PRO A 69 8.77 14.67 10.22
N ARG A 70 8.27 13.91 11.21
CA ARG A 70 7.77 12.54 10.99
C ARG A 70 6.48 12.54 10.17
N LEU A 71 5.58 13.49 10.43
CA LEU A 71 4.36 13.63 9.65
C LEU A 71 4.65 13.97 8.19
N ILE A 72 5.62 14.85 7.92
CA ILE A 72 6.03 15.18 6.54
C ILE A 72 6.55 13.92 5.84
N LEU A 73 7.39 13.12 6.50
CA LEU A 73 7.87 11.85 5.94
C LEU A 73 6.72 10.90 5.61
N ILE A 74 5.74 10.77 6.51
CA ILE A 74 4.55 9.94 6.29
C ILE A 74 3.73 10.48 5.10
N ILE A 75 3.52 11.81 5.01
CA ILE A 75 2.79 12.42 3.90
C ILE A 75 3.50 12.16 2.57
N LEU A 76 4.83 12.30 2.53
CA LEU A 76 5.62 12.00 1.35
C LEU A 76 5.41 10.55 0.90
N GLY A 77 5.49 9.57 1.79
CA GLY A 77 5.26 8.16 1.42
C GLY A 77 3.80 7.84 1.08
N VAL A 78 2.85 8.30 1.91
CA VAL A 78 1.44 7.89 1.85
C VAL A 78 0.64 8.66 0.80
N VAL A 79 1.11 9.82 0.34
CA VAL A 79 0.46 10.62 -0.72
C VAL A 79 1.25 10.56 -2.02
N PHE A 80 2.56 10.83 -1.97
CA PHE A 80 3.39 11.00 -3.16
C PHE A 80 4.24 9.78 -3.51
N GLY A 81 4.57 8.92 -2.55
CA GLY A 81 5.27 7.67 -2.79
C GLY A 81 4.31 6.67 -3.42
N PHE A 82 3.63 5.89 -2.59
CA PHE A 82 2.83 4.78 -3.08
C PHE A 82 1.68 5.19 -4.02
N PRO A 83 0.74 6.11 -3.67
CA PRO A 83 -0.44 6.33 -4.51
C PRO A 83 -0.14 6.98 -5.86
N PHE A 84 0.77 7.96 -5.88
CA PHE A 84 1.10 8.70 -7.10
C PHE A 84 1.84 7.81 -8.09
N PHE A 85 2.90 7.13 -7.65
CA PHE A 85 3.64 6.21 -8.52
C PHE A 85 2.78 5.03 -8.96
N THR A 86 1.89 4.54 -8.10
CA THR A 86 0.88 3.53 -8.49
C THR A 86 -0.07 4.07 -9.57
N ALA A 87 -0.55 5.31 -9.44
CA ALA A 87 -1.44 5.92 -10.42
C ALA A 87 -0.75 6.09 -11.78
N LEU A 88 0.52 6.52 -11.80
CA LEU A 88 1.33 6.57 -13.01
C LEU A 88 1.54 5.18 -13.62
N ALA A 89 1.91 4.18 -12.81
CA ALA A 89 2.12 2.82 -13.30
C ALA A 89 0.87 2.25 -13.96
N MET A 90 -0.30 2.50 -13.36
CA MET A 90 -1.58 2.03 -13.89
C MET A 90 -2.00 2.71 -15.20
N GLN A 91 -1.36 3.79 -15.64
CA GLN A 91 -1.58 4.31 -17.00
C GLN A 91 -0.98 3.37 -18.05
N ASN A 92 0.14 2.73 -17.73
CA ASN A 92 0.96 1.99 -18.68
C ASN A 92 0.91 0.46 -18.48
N VAL A 93 0.45 0.00 -17.31
CA VAL A 93 0.52 -1.40 -16.88
C VAL A 93 -0.86 -1.91 -16.46
N PRO A 94 -1.24 -3.14 -16.85
CA PRO A 94 -2.46 -3.77 -16.37
C PRO A 94 -2.47 -3.93 -14.85
N ALA A 95 -3.64 -3.79 -14.21
CA ALA A 95 -3.78 -3.96 -12.77
C ALA A 95 -3.31 -5.34 -12.26
N ALA A 96 -3.47 -6.39 -13.08
CA ALA A 96 -3.01 -7.73 -12.77
C ALA A 96 -1.48 -7.79 -12.62
N HIS A 97 -0.73 -7.11 -13.49
CA HIS A 97 0.73 -7.04 -13.43
C HIS A 97 1.20 -6.16 -12.26
N GLY A 98 0.56 -5.01 -12.05
CA GLY A 98 0.86 -4.17 -10.87
C GLY A 98 0.58 -4.87 -9.54
N GLY A 99 -0.49 -5.66 -9.46
CA GLY A 99 -0.85 -6.42 -8.27
C GLY A 99 0.17 -7.50 -7.90
N VAL A 100 0.82 -8.09 -8.90
CA VAL A 100 1.95 -8.99 -8.68
C VAL A 100 3.10 -8.24 -8.04
N VAL A 101 3.56 -7.15 -8.68
CA VAL A 101 4.80 -6.47 -8.26
C VAL A 101 4.63 -5.95 -6.84
N LEU A 102 3.44 -5.42 -6.54
CA LEU A 102 3.07 -4.98 -5.19
C LEU A 102 2.85 -6.12 -4.19
N GLY A 103 2.71 -7.38 -4.64
CA GLY A 103 2.67 -8.52 -3.71
C GLY A 103 4.01 -8.78 -3.00
N VAL A 104 5.10 -8.14 -3.43
CA VAL A 104 6.38 -8.10 -2.71
C VAL A 104 6.39 -7.02 -1.62
N MET A 105 5.50 -6.02 -1.71
CA MET A 105 5.43 -4.89 -0.77
C MET A 105 5.21 -5.31 0.70
N PRO A 106 4.37 -6.33 1.03
CA PRO A 106 4.25 -6.80 2.42
C PRO A 106 5.55 -7.37 2.99
N LEU A 107 6.36 -8.06 2.16
CA LEU A 107 7.68 -8.55 2.56
C LEU A 107 8.64 -7.38 2.79
N ALA A 108 8.65 -6.39 1.88
CA ALA A 108 9.45 -5.18 2.04
C ALA A 108 9.06 -4.45 3.34
N THR A 109 7.77 -4.26 3.59
CA THR A 109 7.25 -3.64 4.82
C THR A 109 7.69 -4.39 6.08
N ALA A 110 7.64 -5.72 6.06
CA ALA A 110 8.09 -6.55 7.17
C ALA A 110 9.60 -6.44 7.41
N ALA A 111 10.41 -6.43 6.35
CA ALA A 111 11.85 -6.22 6.44
C ALA A 111 12.18 -4.83 6.99
N THR A 112 11.50 -3.79 6.52
CA THR A 112 11.67 -2.42 7.04
C THR A 112 11.25 -2.34 8.51
N ALA A 113 10.20 -3.03 8.94
CA ALA A 113 9.79 -3.08 10.34
C ALA A 113 10.86 -3.74 11.23
N VAL A 114 11.52 -4.81 10.76
CA VAL A 114 12.63 -5.45 11.48
C VAL A 114 13.80 -4.50 11.64
N VAL A 115 14.17 -3.78 10.57
CA VAL A 115 15.32 -2.88 10.56
C VAL A 115 15.05 -1.62 11.38
N LEU A 116 13.89 -0.99 11.19
CA LEU A 116 13.58 0.33 11.74
C LEU A 116 12.91 0.27 13.12
N ALA A 117 12.03 -0.70 13.35
CA ALA A 117 11.31 -0.86 14.61
C ALA A 117 11.93 -1.92 15.54
N GLY A 118 12.94 -2.67 15.06
CA GLY A 118 13.58 -3.73 15.84
C GLY A 118 12.68 -4.93 16.13
N GLU A 119 11.58 -5.04 15.38
CA GLU A 119 10.65 -6.17 15.45
C GLU A 119 11.39 -7.48 15.20
N ARG A 120 11.06 -8.53 15.96
CA ARG A 120 11.66 -9.86 15.81
C ARG A 120 10.58 -10.90 15.44
N PRO A 121 10.10 -10.90 14.19
CA PRO A 121 9.11 -11.88 13.75
C PRO A 121 9.66 -13.29 13.91
N GLY A 122 8.82 -14.20 14.42
CA GLY A 122 9.18 -15.61 14.55
C GLY A 122 9.36 -16.31 13.19
N LEU A 123 9.97 -17.49 13.20
CA LEU A 123 10.25 -18.26 11.98
C LEU A 123 8.98 -18.56 11.15
N GLY A 124 7.86 -18.83 11.80
CA GLY A 124 6.58 -19.11 11.11
C GLY A 124 6.07 -17.95 10.28
N PHE A 125 6.32 -16.70 10.70
CA PHE A 125 5.99 -15.51 9.92
C PHE A 125 6.79 -15.48 8.62
N TRP A 126 8.10 -15.68 8.69
CA TRP A 126 8.96 -15.67 7.51
C TRP A 126 8.63 -16.78 6.53
N ILE A 127 8.34 -17.99 7.03
CA ILE A 127 7.88 -19.10 6.19
C ILE A 127 6.58 -18.70 5.45
N ALA A 128 5.58 -18.19 6.17
CA ALA A 128 4.32 -17.77 5.55
C ALA A 128 4.51 -16.64 4.54
N ALA A 129 5.37 -15.66 4.86
CA ALA A 129 5.65 -14.51 3.99
C ALA A 129 6.39 -14.94 2.71
N VAL A 130 7.37 -15.85 2.82
CA VAL A 130 8.08 -16.42 1.66
C VAL A 130 7.12 -17.26 0.81
N ILE A 131 6.30 -18.12 1.42
CA ILE A 131 5.29 -18.90 0.68
C ILE A 131 4.31 -17.96 -0.04
N GLY A 132 3.78 -16.94 0.63
CA GLY A 132 2.88 -15.96 0.03
C GLY A 132 3.52 -15.25 -1.16
N ALA A 133 4.77 -14.81 -1.02
CA ALA A 133 5.50 -14.18 -2.11
C ALA A 133 5.78 -15.13 -3.29
N LEU A 134 6.12 -16.39 -3.01
CA LEU A 134 6.30 -17.41 -4.06
C LEU A 134 4.99 -17.67 -4.81
N VAL A 135 3.85 -17.74 -4.12
CA VAL A 135 2.53 -17.89 -4.76
C VAL A 135 2.23 -16.70 -5.67
N VAL A 136 2.48 -15.47 -5.22
CA VAL A 136 2.30 -14.27 -6.04
C VAL A 136 3.25 -14.28 -7.24
N ALA A 137 4.53 -14.61 -7.04
CA ALA A 137 5.51 -14.69 -8.12
C ALA A 137 5.16 -15.78 -9.15
N ALA A 138 4.69 -16.95 -8.70
CA ALA A 138 4.24 -18.02 -9.60
C ALA A 138 2.99 -17.63 -10.39
N PHE A 139 2.01 -16.98 -9.74
CA PHE A 139 0.83 -16.43 -10.40
C PHE A 139 1.23 -15.41 -11.48
N ALA A 140 2.22 -14.58 -11.20
CA ALA A 140 2.74 -13.59 -12.14
C ALA A 140 3.38 -14.19 -13.37
N LEU A 141 4.30 -15.14 -13.17
CA LEU A 141 5.00 -15.81 -14.26
C LEU A 141 4.02 -16.55 -15.17
N ARG A 142 2.88 -16.99 -14.62
CA ARG A 142 1.82 -17.68 -15.37
C ARG A 142 0.92 -16.72 -16.17
N ASN A 143 0.64 -15.53 -15.64
CA ASN A 143 -0.37 -14.60 -16.20
C ASN A 143 0.22 -13.31 -16.81
N GLY A 144 1.53 -13.09 -16.66
CA GLY A 144 2.23 -11.94 -17.23
C GLY A 144 2.42 -12.11 -18.74
N THR A 145 1.73 -11.27 -19.52
CA THR A 145 1.95 -11.14 -20.96
C THR A 145 3.32 -10.50 -21.21
N GLY A 146 4.33 -11.33 -21.52
CA GLY A 146 5.61 -10.89 -22.10
C GLY A 146 6.56 -10.21 -21.11
N ALA A 147 7.75 -10.79 -20.93
CA ALA A 147 8.85 -10.25 -20.15
C ALA A 147 9.50 -9.02 -20.81
N THR A 148 8.76 -7.92 -20.94
CA THR A 148 9.31 -6.63 -21.37
C THR A 148 9.20 -5.65 -20.22
N LEU A 149 10.34 -5.22 -19.70
CA LEU A 149 10.46 -4.13 -18.73
C LEU A 149 9.79 -2.88 -19.30
N SER A 150 8.73 -2.43 -18.65
CA SER A 150 8.01 -1.20 -18.97
C SER A 150 8.41 -0.08 -18.01
N GLU A 151 8.25 1.17 -18.43
CA GLU A 151 8.41 2.34 -17.57
C GLU A 151 7.50 2.27 -16.32
N GLY A 152 6.35 1.60 -16.43
CA GLY A 152 5.47 1.36 -15.29
C GLY A 152 6.03 0.39 -14.24
N ASP A 153 6.99 -0.47 -14.57
CA ASP A 153 7.66 -1.34 -13.59
C ASP A 153 8.57 -0.52 -12.67
N ALA A 154 9.28 0.47 -13.21
CA ALA A 154 10.09 1.39 -12.42
C ALA A 154 9.23 2.21 -11.46
N GLN A 155 8.05 2.65 -11.91
CA GLN A 155 7.07 3.35 -11.09
C GLN A 155 6.51 2.44 -9.99
N LEU A 156 6.22 1.16 -10.25
CA LEU A 156 5.79 0.21 -9.22
C LEU A 156 6.87 -0.05 -8.17
N VAL A 157 8.15 -0.13 -8.57
CA VAL A 157 9.26 -0.27 -7.61
C VAL A 157 9.40 0.98 -6.75
N LEU A 158 9.31 2.18 -7.34
CA LEU A 158 9.29 3.44 -6.59
C LEU A 158 8.09 3.55 -5.63
N ALA A 159 6.97 2.89 -5.93
CA ALA A 159 5.82 2.84 -5.03
C ALA A 159 6.07 1.95 -3.78
N ILE A 160 7.03 1.04 -3.82
CA ILE A 160 7.35 0.11 -2.72
C ILE A 160 8.35 0.72 -1.72
N ILE A 161 9.20 1.65 -2.17
CA ILE A 161 10.25 2.30 -1.38
C ILE A 161 9.66 3.49 -0.62
#